data_AF-A0A662YJW8-F1
#
_entry.id   AF-A0A662YJW8-F1
#
_cell.length_a   1.000
_cell.length_b   1.000
_cell.length_c   1.000
_cell.angle_alpha   90.00
_cell.angle_beta   90.00
_cell.angle_gamma   90.00
#
_symmetry.space_group_name_H-M   'P 1'
#
loop_
_entity.id
_entity.type
_entity.pdbx_description
1 polymer ?
#
loop_
_entity_poly.entity_id
_entity_poly.type
_entity_poly.pdbx_seq_one_letter_code
_entity_poly.pdbx_strand_id
1 'polypeptide(L)'
;MNKSDPSLQGHCQSGYEVCPSSDSDSQSMISASNDNDIPTLDRRAKKNPSSPQLTSPIGKKKERLFQFLYEMLQTPEMRPCVWWVQSHSGRFQFSSQNKEKLAEMWGRRKGNRKTMTYQKMARALRNYSRTGEISKVKRKLTYQFSDFILSRLQGEIKRGSK
;
A
#
# COMPACT_ATOMS: atom_id res chain seq x y z
N MET A 1 50.05 -7.41 43.42
CA MET A 1 50.45 -6.00 43.52
C MET A 1 49.36 -5.12 42.93
N ASN A 2 48.66 -4.44 43.82
CA ASN A 2 47.84 -3.23 43.69
C ASN A 2 48.45 -2.24 42.68
N LYS A 3 47.70 -1.46 41.89
CA LYS A 3 46.94 -0.28 42.35
C LYS A 3 45.87 0.17 41.34
N SER A 4 44.83 0.76 41.90
CA SER A 4 43.66 1.45 41.34
C SER A 4 43.95 2.82 40.69
N ASP A 5 43.07 3.23 39.76
CA ASP A 5 42.40 4.55 39.44
C ASP A 5 43.04 5.93 39.84
N PRO A 6 42.55 7.13 39.39
CA PRO A 6 41.52 7.49 38.38
C PRO A 6 41.78 8.74 37.49
N SER A 7 40.86 8.98 36.54
CA SER A 7 40.30 10.26 36.03
C SER A 7 41.18 11.50 35.75
N LEU A 8 41.10 12.02 34.51
CA LEU A 8 41.02 13.47 34.23
C LEU A 8 40.15 13.78 32.98
N GLN A 9 38.90 14.13 33.27
CA GLN A 9 38.14 15.32 32.85
C GLN A 9 38.68 16.21 31.70
N GLY A 10 37.82 16.50 30.71
CA GLY A 10 38.10 17.50 29.67
C GLY A 10 36.85 18.01 28.93
N HIS A 11 36.32 19.13 29.43
CA HIS A 11 35.50 20.16 28.78
C HIS A 11 34.06 19.89 28.28
N CYS A 12 33.14 20.48 29.04
CA CYS A 12 31.80 20.89 28.64
C CYS A 12 31.86 22.29 27.99
N GLN A 13 31.17 22.50 26.86
CA GLN A 13 30.69 23.81 26.39
C GLN A 13 29.25 23.53 25.91
N SER A 14 28.20 23.79 26.70
CA SER A 14 27.53 25.08 26.93
C SER A 14 27.33 25.88 25.65
N GLY A 15 26.09 25.91 25.16
CA GLY A 15 25.66 26.65 24.00
C GLY A 15 24.15 26.49 23.78
N TYR A 16 23.36 26.77 24.83
CA TYR A 16 21.93 26.97 24.67
C TYR A 16 21.72 28.39 24.15
N GLU A 17 21.27 28.54 22.90
CA GLU A 17 20.71 29.79 22.40
C GLU A 17 19.23 29.81 22.75
N VAL A 18 18.87 30.63 23.72
CA VAL A 18 17.50 30.92 24.15
C VAL A 18 17.01 32.10 23.31
N CYS A 19 15.99 31.89 22.49
CA CYS A 19 15.25 33.00 21.88
C CYS A 19 14.38 33.69 22.95
N PRO A 20 14.54 35.00 23.19
CA PRO A 20 13.68 35.72 24.13
C PRO A 20 12.28 35.97 23.54
N SER A 21 11.28 35.81 24.41
CA SER A 21 9.89 36.23 24.22
C SER A 21 9.81 37.75 24.00
N SER A 22 8.94 38.17 23.10
CA SER A 22 8.38 39.52 23.13
C SER A 22 6.92 39.48 22.68
N ASP A 23 6.04 39.41 23.67
CA ASP A 23 4.65 39.88 23.54
C ASP A 23 4.66 41.38 23.26
N SER A 24 3.86 41.82 22.28
CA SER A 24 3.39 43.21 22.22
C SER A 24 2.01 43.23 21.59
N ASP A 25 1.05 43.44 22.49
CA ASP A 25 -0.34 43.79 22.26
C ASP A 25 -0.42 45.18 21.61
N SER A 26 -1.30 45.36 20.62
CA SER A 26 -1.76 46.66 20.18
C SER A 26 -3.18 46.52 19.66
N GLN A 27 -4.12 46.77 20.58
CA GLN A 27 -5.51 47.07 20.28
C GLN A 27 -5.62 48.41 19.53
N SER A 28 -6.42 48.46 18.47
CA SER A 28 -7.25 49.64 18.19
C SER A 28 -8.43 49.29 17.31
N MET A 29 -9.62 49.60 17.82
CA MET A 29 -10.92 49.58 17.17
C MET A 29 -10.99 50.68 16.10
N ILE A 30 -11.49 50.40 14.90
CA ILE A 30 -12.26 51.36 14.09
C ILE A 30 -13.39 50.65 13.36
N SER A 31 -14.56 51.27 13.42
CA SER A 31 -15.83 50.78 12.89
C SER A 31 -16.08 51.24 11.44
N ALA A 32 -16.94 50.46 10.80
CA ALA A 32 -17.96 50.86 9.82
C ALA A 32 -17.61 51.00 8.33
N SER A 33 -18.43 50.24 7.57
CA SER A 33 -19.02 50.51 6.25
C SER A 33 -18.11 50.51 5.02
N ASN A 34 -18.37 49.56 4.11
CA ASN A 34 -18.69 49.87 2.73
C ASN A 34 -19.54 48.75 2.10
N ASP A 35 -20.73 49.17 1.66
CA ASP A 35 -21.66 48.49 0.75
C ASP A 35 -20.96 48.05 -0.56
N ASN A 36 -21.23 46.84 -1.02
CA ASN A 36 -21.30 46.49 -2.45
C ASN A 36 -22.12 45.20 -2.62
N ASP A 37 -23.36 45.43 -3.02
CA ASP A 37 -24.38 44.49 -3.49
C ASP A 37 -23.94 43.83 -4.82
N ILE A 38 -24.06 42.49 -4.96
CA ILE A 38 -24.58 41.79 -6.17
C ILE A 38 -25.11 40.39 -5.75
N PRO A 39 -26.40 40.10 -5.95
CA PRO A 39 -26.99 38.76 -5.78
C PRO A 39 -27.20 38.08 -7.15
N THR A 40 -27.09 36.75 -7.21
CA THR A 40 -28.10 35.89 -7.85
C THR A 40 -27.67 34.42 -7.96
N LEU A 41 -28.59 33.57 -7.52
CA LEU A 41 -28.62 32.12 -7.67
C LEU A 41 -28.82 31.73 -9.14
N ASP A 42 -28.18 30.67 -9.62
CA ASP A 42 -28.95 29.70 -10.40
C ASP A 42 -28.37 28.29 -10.42
N ARG A 43 -29.27 27.34 -10.12
CA ARG A 43 -29.07 25.90 -10.25
C ARG A 43 -29.28 25.53 -11.72
N ARG A 44 -28.31 24.85 -12.35
CA ARG A 44 -28.57 24.07 -13.57
C ARG A 44 -28.05 22.65 -13.44
N ALA A 45 -28.98 21.74 -13.15
CA ALA A 45 -28.86 20.31 -13.41
C ALA A 45 -29.09 20.03 -14.92
N LYS A 46 -28.18 19.26 -15.55
CA LYS A 46 -28.30 18.44 -16.79
C LYS A 46 -26.87 18.22 -17.33
N LYS A 47 -26.39 17.05 -17.77
CA LYS A 47 -26.88 15.67 -17.91
C LYS A 47 -25.62 14.80 -18.11
N ASN A 48 -25.56 13.67 -17.40
CA ASN A 48 -24.89 12.39 -17.66
C ASN A 48 -23.57 12.31 -18.49
N PRO A 49 -22.48 11.79 -17.88
CA PRO A 49 -21.32 11.27 -18.61
C PRO A 49 -21.62 9.88 -19.18
N SER A 50 -21.49 9.73 -20.50
CA SER A 50 -21.40 8.45 -21.18
C SER A 50 -20.07 7.76 -20.82
N SER A 51 -20.08 6.96 -19.74
CA SER A 51 -19.08 5.91 -19.54
C SER A 51 -19.57 4.60 -20.15
N PRO A 52 -18.75 3.90 -20.97
CA PRO A 52 -19.11 2.56 -21.42
C PRO A 52 -19.10 1.63 -20.21
N GLN A 53 -20.30 1.22 -19.78
CA GLN A 53 -20.49 0.13 -18.83
C GLN A 53 -20.04 -1.16 -19.51
N LEU A 54 -18.80 -1.57 -19.24
CA LEU A 54 -18.38 -2.94 -19.50
C LEU A 54 -19.07 -3.84 -18.48
N THR A 55 -20.00 -4.60 -19.02
CA THR A 55 -20.72 -5.71 -18.42
C THR A 55 -19.82 -6.52 -17.49
N SER A 56 -20.09 -6.47 -16.18
CA SER A 56 -19.62 -7.52 -15.27
C SER A 56 -20.70 -8.60 -15.28
N PRO A 57 -20.46 -9.81 -15.81
CA PRO A 57 -21.47 -10.85 -15.83
C PRO A 57 -21.86 -11.23 -14.41
N ILE A 58 -23.17 -11.41 -14.24
CA ILE A 58 -23.86 -11.94 -13.07
C ILE A 58 -23.04 -13.03 -12.36
N GLY A 59 -22.87 -12.88 -11.03
CA GLY A 59 -22.62 -13.99 -10.10
C GLY A 59 -21.19 -14.46 -9.84
N LYS A 60 -20.17 -14.02 -10.61
CA LYS A 60 -18.78 -14.47 -10.34
C LYS A 60 -18.21 -13.75 -9.11
N LYS A 61 -17.85 -14.51 -8.06
CA LYS A 61 -17.16 -13.98 -6.87
C LYS A 61 -15.96 -13.13 -7.31
N LYS A 62 -15.86 -11.90 -6.78
CA LYS A 62 -14.75 -11.00 -7.11
C LYS A 62 -13.42 -11.64 -6.72
N GLU A 63 -12.55 -11.86 -7.72
CA GLU A 63 -11.21 -12.40 -7.51
C GLU A 63 -10.42 -11.55 -6.49
N ARG A 64 -9.75 -12.23 -5.54
CA ARG A 64 -8.87 -11.66 -4.52
C ARG A 64 -7.41 -11.72 -4.97
N LEU A 65 -6.58 -10.79 -4.50
CA LEU A 65 -5.16 -10.69 -4.91
C LEU A 65 -4.38 -11.99 -4.68
N PHE A 66 -4.61 -12.69 -3.57
CA PHE A 66 -3.87 -13.93 -3.31
C PHE A 66 -4.20 -15.04 -4.33
N GLN A 67 -5.40 -15.05 -4.89
CA GLN A 67 -5.81 -15.99 -5.95
C GLN A 67 -5.06 -15.67 -7.24
N PHE A 68 -5.07 -14.40 -7.62
CA PHE A 68 -4.28 -13.87 -8.74
C PHE A 68 -2.79 -14.22 -8.61
N LEU A 69 -2.20 -13.99 -7.44
CA LEU A 69 -0.78 -14.28 -7.21
C LEU A 69 -0.47 -15.77 -7.35
N TYR A 70 -1.35 -16.63 -6.86
CA TYR A 70 -1.18 -18.07 -7.01
C TYR A 70 -1.26 -18.50 -8.47
N GLU A 71 -2.19 -17.95 -9.26
CA GLU A 71 -2.28 -18.18 -10.70
C GLU A 71 -0.98 -17.75 -11.41
N MET A 72 -0.49 -16.54 -11.15
CA MET A 72 0.77 -16.04 -11.72
C MET A 72 1.99 -16.87 -11.31
N LEU A 73 1.94 -17.53 -10.16
CA LEU A 73 2.98 -18.45 -9.71
C LEU A 73 2.94 -19.82 -10.43
N GLN A 74 1.82 -20.16 -11.08
CA GLN A 74 1.72 -21.33 -11.96
C GLN A 74 2.10 -21.01 -13.41
N THR A 75 2.02 -19.75 -13.82
CA THR A 75 2.32 -19.29 -15.18
C THR A 75 3.84 -19.17 -15.41
N PRO A 76 4.47 -20.00 -16.27
CA PRO A 76 5.91 -19.96 -16.50
C PRO A 76 6.43 -18.60 -17.00
N GLU A 77 5.63 -17.90 -17.81
CA GLU A 77 5.96 -16.60 -18.41
C GLU A 77 6.08 -15.48 -17.36
N MET A 78 5.51 -15.70 -16.17
CA MET A 78 5.51 -14.75 -15.06
C MET A 78 6.69 -14.92 -14.10
N ARG A 79 7.51 -15.97 -14.27
CA ARG A 79 8.73 -16.20 -13.46
C ARG A 79 9.66 -15.00 -13.33
N PRO A 80 9.87 -14.15 -14.37
CA PRO A 80 10.69 -12.95 -14.23
C PRO A 80 10.14 -11.93 -13.22
N CYS A 81 8.86 -12.02 -12.87
CA CYS A 81 8.17 -11.11 -11.95
C CYS A 81 7.95 -11.70 -10.56
N VAL A 82 7.59 -12.99 -10.48
CA VAL A 82 7.29 -13.70 -9.23
C VAL A 82 7.55 -15.20 -9.39
N TRP A 83 8.11 -15.85 -8.38
CA TRP A 83 8.40 -17.28 -8.43
C TRP A 83 8.29 -17.95 -7.05
N TRP A 84 8.10 -19.26 -7.08
CA TRP A 84 8.20 -20.11 -5.89
C TRP A 84 9.65 -20.18 -5.43
N VAL A 85 9.90 -19.79 -4.18
CA VAL A 85 11.15 -20.11 -3.48
C VAL A 85 11.09 -21.55 -2.96
N GLN A 86 9.93 -21.95 -2.45
CA GLN A 86 9.65 -23.29 -1.96
C GLN A 86 8.15 -23.56 -2.14
N SER A 87 7.80 -24.27 -3.20
CA SER A 87 6.39 -24.45 -3.60
C SER A 87 5.57 -25.24 -2.58
N HIS A 88 6.15 -26.29 -2.00
CA HIS A 88 5.46 -27.16 -1.04
C HIS A 88 5.09 -26.46 0.28
N SER A 89 5.86 -25.45 0.70
CA SER A 89 5.56 -24.63 1.88
C SER A 89 4.84 -23.33 1.54
N GLY A 90 4.49 -23.13 0.26
CA GLY A 90 3.81 -21.92 -0.20
C GLY A 90 4.67 -20.66 -0.16
N ARG A 91 6.00 -20.77 -0.11
CA ARG A 91 6.91 -19.61 -0.05
C ARG A 91 7.27 -19.12 -1.43
N PHE A 92 7.05 -17.83 -1.67
CA PHE A 92 7.31 -17.17 -2.95
C PHE A 92 7.99 -15.81 -2.78
N GLN A 93 8.61 -15.32 -3.84
CA GLN A 93 9.33 -14.06 -3.87
C GLN A 93 9.00 -13.26 -5.13
N PHE A 94 8.90 -11.94 -4.98
CA PHE A 94 8.81 -11.02 -6.11
C PHE A 94 10.19 -10.57 -6.61
N SER A 95 10.31 -10.33 -7.91
CA SER A 95 11.49 -9.74 -8.52
C SER A 95 11.74 -8.33 -8.01
N SER A 96 12.99 -7.97 -7.74
CA SER A 96 13.33 -6.59 -7.38
C SER A 96 13.10 -5.62 -8.54
N GLN A 97 13.32 -6.07 -9.78
CA GLN A 97 13.22 -5.26 -11.00
C GLN A 97 11.82 -5.28 -11.60
N ASN A 98 11.18 -6.45 -11.68
CA ASN A 98 9.96 -6.63 -12.49
C ASN A 98 8.65 -6.71 -11.67
N LYS A 99 8.69 -6.47 -10.35
CA LYS A 99 7.49 -6.48 -9.49
C LYS A 99 6.40 -5.50 -9.92
N GLU A 100 6.76 -4.38 -10.56
CA GLU A 100 5.77 -3.39 -11.01
C GLU A 100 4.90 -3.94 -12.14
N LYS A 101 5.49 -4.69 -13.09
CA LYS A 101 4.74 -5.34 -14.19
C LYS A 101 3.61 -6.24 -13.67
N LEU A 102 3.89 -7.00 -12.62
CA LEU A 102 2.88 -7.84 -11.96
C LEU A 102 1.78 -7.02 -11.27
N ALA A 103 2.16 -5.92 -10.60
CA ALA A 103 1.22 -5.04 -9.94
C ALA A 103 0.30 -4.33 -10.95
N GLU A 104 0.86 -3.84 -12.06
CA GLU A 104 0.10 -3.25 -13.16
C GLU A 104 -0.88 -4.25 -13.77
N MET A 105 -0.45 -5.49 -13.98
CA MET A 105 -1.31 -6.57 -14.47
C MET A 105 -2.48 -6.83 -13.52
N TRP A 106 -2.25 -6.83 -12.20
CA TRP A 106 -3.32 -6.90 -11.21
C TRP A 106 -4.28 -5.69 -11.31
N GLY A 107 -3.74 -4.49 -11.49
CA GLY A 107 -4.54 -3.29 -11.70
C GLY A 107 -5.46 -3.40 -12.92
N ARG A 108 -4.92 -3.88 -14.04
CA ARG A 108 -5.65 -4.11 -15.28
C ARG A 108 -6.72 -5.21 -15.13
N ARG A 109 -6.37 -6.34 -14.49
CA ARG A 109 -7.30 -7.43 -14.14
C ARG A 109 -8.52 -6.92 -13.36
N LYS A 110 -8.31 -5.94 -12.48
CA LYS A 110 -9.38 -5.35 -11.65
C LYS A 110 -10.09 -4.15 -12.27
N GLY A 111 -9.66 -3.68 -13.46
CA GLY A 111 -10.20 -2.48 -14.08
C GLY A 111 -9.95 -1.22 -13.23
N ASN A 112 -8.83 -1.16 -12.50
CA ASN A 112 -8.53 -0.02 -11.65
C ASN A 112 -8.34 1.25 -12.49
N ARG A 113 -9.05 2.32 -12.14
CA ARG A 113 -8.91 3.64 -12.80
C ARG A 113 -7.52 4.25 -12.61
N LYS A 114 -6.85 3.95 -11.50
CA LYS A 114 -5.49 4.41 -11.18
C LYS A 114 -4.52 3.24 -11.26
N THR A 115 -3.29 3.51 -11.69
CA THR A 115 -2.22 2.52 -11.74
C THR A 115 -2.01 1.84 -10.39
N MET A 116 -2.03 0.51 -10.43
CA MET A 116 -1.65 -0.35 -9.32
C MET A 116 -0.13 -0.48 -9.32
N THR A 117 0.50 -0.11 -8.20
CA THR A 117 1.94 -0.22 -7.99
C THR A 117 2.24 -1.31 -6.98
N TYR A 118 3.46 -1.83 -6.98
CA TYR A 118 3.87 -2.82 -5.99
C TYR A 118 3.68 -2.32 -4.56
N GLN A 119 3.92 -1.02 -4.29
CA GLN A 119 3.71 -0.43 -2.97
C GLN A 119 2.26 -0.57 -2.48
N LYS A 120 1.29 -0.30 -3.37
CA LYS A 120 -0.15 -0.46 -3.06
C LYS A 120 -0.53 -1.93 -2.92
N MET A 121 0.00 -2.79 -3.79
CA MET A 121 -0.21 -4.23 -3.71
C MET A 121 0.36 -4.81 -2.40
N ALA A 122 1.55 -4.37 -1.98
CA ALA A 122 2.18 -4.76 -0.72
C ALA A 122 1.36 -4.30 0.49
N ARG A 123 0.60 -3.20 0.39
CA ARG A 123 -0.36 -2.83 1.44
C ARG A 123 -1.45 -3.90 1.61
N ALA A 124 -1.99 -4.44 0.52
CA ALA A 124 -2.95 -5.54 0.59
C ALA A 124 -2.32 -6.82 1.16
N LEU A 125 -1.09 -7.16 0.78
CA LEU A 125 -0.36 -8.30 1.35
C LEU A 125 -0.17 -8.21 2.86
N ARG A 126 0.10 -7.00 3.38
CA ARG A 126 0.18 -6.77 4.84
C ARG A 126 -1.15 -7.00 5.53
N ASN A 127 -2.27 -6.66 4.87
CA ASN A 127 -3.59 -6.97 5.43
C ASN A 127 -3.82 -8.49 5.50
N TYR A 128 -3.34 -9.25 4.51
CA TYR A 128 -3.41 -10.72 4.54
C TYR A 128 -2.61 -11.36 5.65
N SER A 129 -1.57 -10.70 6.16
CA SER A 129 -0.85 -11.22 7.34
C SER A 129 -1.71 -11.18 8.61
N ARG A 130 -2.76 -10.33 8.65
CA ARG A 130 -3.73 -10.32 9.75
C ARG A 130 -4.83 -11.35 9.56
N THR A 131 -5.30 -11.53 8.34
CA THR A 131 -6.40 -12.47 8.02
C THR A 131 -5.91 -13.91 7.79
N GLY A 132 -4.61 -14.12 7.65
CA GLY A 132 -3.97 -15.44 7.66
C GLY A 132 -3.81 -16.10 6.30
N GLU A 133 -4.20 -15.47 5.18
CA GLU A 133 -4.01 -16.10 3.86
C GLU A 133 -2.56 -16.06 3.39
N ILE A 134 -1.87 -14.94 3.67
CA ILE A 134 -0.45 -14.74 3.31
C ILE A 134 0.28 -14.07 4.46
N SER A 135 1.35 -14.68 4.94
CA SER A 135 2.25 -14.11 5.93
C SER A 135 3.49 -13.47 5.29
N LYS A 136 4.02 -12.44 5.96
CA LYS A 136 5.30 -11.82 5.58
C LYS A 136 6.46 -12.65 6.14
N VAL A 137 7.38 -13.07 5.28
CA VAL A 137 8.64 -13.72 5.69
C VAL A 137 9.69 -12.65 5.96
N LYS A 138 10.58 -12.80 6.96
CA LYS A 138 11.70 -11.89 7.25
C LYS A 138 12.83 -12.01 6.19
N ARG A 139 12.47 -11.82 4.92
CA ARG A 139 13.34 -11.75 3.74
C ARG A 139 12.78 -10.72 2.75
N LYS A 140 13.66 -10.13 1.94
CA LYS A 140 13.29 -9.14 0.92
C LYS A 140 12.26 -9.72 -0.04
N LEU A 141 11.16 -8.98 -0.25
CA LEU A 141 10.08 -9.31 -1.21
C LEU A 141 9.51 -10.74 -1.10
N THR A 142 9.69 -11.39 0.05
CA THR A 142 9.31 -12.79 0.26
C THR A 142 8.09 -12.89 1.14
N TYR A 143 7.16 -13.75 0.75
CA TYR A 143 5.88 -14.00 1.39
C TYR A 143 5.59 -15.49 1.37
N GLN A 144 4.62 -15.92 2.18
CA GLN A 144 4.25 -17.32 2.30
C GLN A 144 2.73 -17.46 2.40
N PHE A 145 2.13 -18.30 1.58
CA PHE A 145 0.75 -18.73 1.77
C PHE A 145 0.61 -19.57 3.03
N SER A 146 -0.52 -19.50 3.72
CA SER A 146 -0.83 -20.50 4.75
C SER A 146 -1.17 -21.85 4.12
N ASP A 147 -0.87 -22.93 4.84
CA ASP A 147 -1.05 -24.30 4.36
C ASP A 147 -2.52 -24.58 3.95
N PHE A 148 -3.47 -24.06 4.73
CA PHE A 148 -4.90 -24.15 4.43
C PHE A 148 -5.24 -23.50 3.08
N ILE A 149 -4.77 -22.28 2.84
CA ILE A 149 -5.06 -21.55 1.59
C ILE A 149 -4.34 -22.20 0.41
N LEU A 150 -3.09 -22.61 0.58
CA LEU A 150 -2.33 -23.28 -0.48
C LEU A 150 -3.04 -24.57 -0.92
N SER A 151 -3.45 -25.41 0.04
CA SER A 151 -4.16 -26.66 -0.23
C SER A 151 -5.48 -26.41 -0.96
N ARG A 152 -6.24 -25.40 -0.53
CA ARG A 152 -7.50 -25.02 -1.18
C ARG A 152 -7.28 -24.59 -2.63
N LEU A 153 -6.30 -23.75 -2.90
CA LEU A 153 -6.02 -23.22 -4.24
C LEU A 153 -5.52 -24.31 -5.20
N GLN A 154 -4.69 -25.25 -4.71
CA GLN A 154 -4.28 -26.43 -5.47
C GLN A 154 -5.48 -27.31 -5.87
N GLY A 155 -6.46 -27.45 -4.97
CA GLY A 155 -7.69 -28.20 -5.25
C GLY A 155 -8.62 -27.50 -6.25
N GLU A 156 -8.62 -26.17 -6.31
CA GLU A 156 -9.43 -25.40 -7.28
C GLU A 156 -8.92 -25.58 -8.72
N ILE A 157 -7.60 -25.60 -8.97
CA ILE A 157 -7.04 -25.85 -10.32
C ILE A 157 -7.47 -27.21 -10.87
N LYS A 158 -7.40 -28.26 -10.05
CA LYS A 158 -7.74 -29.64 -10.48
C LYS A 158 -9.20 -29.79 -10.93
N ARG A 159 -10.11 -28.91 -10.46
CA ARG A 159 -11.54 -28.94 -10.82
C ARG A 159 -11.88 -28.10 -12.05
N GLY A 160 -11.00 -27.18 -12.46
CA GLY A 160 -11.22 -26.27 -13.59
C GLY A 160 -10.70 -26.78 -14.94
N SER A 161 -10.00 -27.91 -14.97
CA SER A 161 -9.46 -28.54 -16.20
C SER A 161 -10.39 -29.59 -16.81
N LYS A 162 -11.71 -29.43 -16.66
CA LYS A 162 -12.71 -30.33 -17.26
C LYS A 162 -13.51 -29.59 -18.33
#